data_AF-A0ABC9AZY9-F1
#
_entry.id   AF-A0ABC9AZY9-F1
#
_cell.length_a   1.000
_cell.length_b   1.000
_cell.length_c   1.000
_cell.angle_alpha   90.00
_cell.angle_beta   90.00
_cell.angle_gamma   90.00
#
_symmetry.space_group_name_H-M   'P 1'
#
loop_
_entity.id
_entity.type
_entity.pdbx_description
1 polymer ?
#
loop_
_entity_poly.entity_id
_entity_poly.type
_entity_poly.pdbx_seq_one_letter_code
_entity_poly.pdbx_strand_id
1 'polypeptide(L)'
;MRLQVLFATLAVLCVLAALPLAKGSEEEEGGAVVAGDPNASPWPCCDQCDFCFRSNPPKCRCLDISYQGCHPTCRNCVKYRAVGNAHEPVYRCADTITNYCERRCTPPAAAA
;
A
#
# COMPACT_ATOMS: atom_id res chain seq x y z
N MET A 1 19.30 49.65 27.84
CA MET A 1 18.30 48.65 28.28
C MET A 1 17.37 48.17 27.15
N ARG A 2 16.88 49.02 26.24
CA ARG A 2 15.94 48.61 25.16
C ARG A 2 16.52 47.61 24.13
N LEU A 3 17.79 47.74 23.77
CA LEU A 3 18.43 46.86 22.78
C LEU A 3 18.72 45.45 23.32
N GLN A 4 19.04 45.33 24.61
CA GLN A 4 19.26 44.03 25.25
C GLN A 4 17.97 43.22 25.40
N VAL A 5 16.84 43.89 25.63
CA VAL A 5 15.52 43.24 25.64
C VAL A 5 15.17 42.70 24.25
N LEU A 6 15.45 43.47 23.18
CA LEU A 6 15.24 43.01 21.79
C LEU A 6 16.07 41.76 21.47
N PHE A 7 17.35 41.75 21.84
CA PHE A 7 18.21 40.57 21.63
C PHE A 7 17.74 39.36 22.43
N ALA A 8 17.32 39.55 23.68
CA ALA A 8 16.76 38.47 24.50
C ALA A 8 15.47 37.90 23.88
N THR A 9 14.57 38.75 23.40
CA THR A 9 13.34 38.28 22.74
C THR A 9 13.60 37.54 21.43
N LEU A 10 14.59 37.99 20.65
CA LEU A 10 14.95 37.35 19.39
C LEU A 10 15.57 35.96 19.63
N ALA A 11 16.44 35.86 20.64
CA ALA A 11 17.07 34.60 21.03
C ALA A 11 16.05 33.55 21.49
N VAL A 12 15.05 33.95 22.28
CA VAL A 12 13.98 33.04 22.73
C VAL A 12 13.12 32.55 21.56
N LEU A 13 12.82 33.42 20.59
CA LEU A 13 12.10 33.05 19.36
C LEU A 13 12.88 32.04 18.50
N CYS A 14 14.20 32.23 18.35
CA CYS A 14 15.04 31.29 17.63
C CYS A 14 15.11 29.91 18.31
N VAL A 15 15.18 29.87 19.64
CA VAL A 15 15.17 28.60 20.39
C VAL A 15 13.82 27.87 20.26
N LEU A 16 12.70 28.61 20.28
CA LEU A 16 11.36 28.04 20.06
C LEU A 16 11.17 27.47 18.65
N ALA A 17 11.80 28.06 17.63
CA ALA A 17 11.75 27.57 16.25
C ALA A 17 12.68 26.37 15.99
N ALA A 18 13.70 26.17 16.82
CA ALA A 18 14.65 25.05 16.71
C ALA A 18 14.26 23.83 17.57
N LEU A 19 13.22 23.94 18.42
CA LEU A 19 12.66 22.79 19.11
C LEU A 19 12.04 21.85 18.05
N PRO A 20 12.46 20.57 17.98
CA PRO A 20 11.71 19.61 17.20
C PRO A 20 10.33 19.49 17.86
N LEU A 21 9.33 20.11 17.22
CA LEU A 21 7.94 19.75 17.46
C LEU A 21 7.90 18.24 17.22
N ALA A 22 7.68 17.48 18.29
CA ALA A 22 7.33 16.06 18.21
C ALA A 22 5.98 15.97 17.49
N LYS A 23 6.05 16.10 16.17
CA LYS A 23 5.03 15.77 15.21
C LYS A 23 5.13 14.26 15.13
N GLY A 24 4.14 13.58 15.72
CA GLY A 24 4.10 12.12 15.85
C GLY A 24 4.63 11.46 14.58
N SER A 25 5.86 10.99 14.67
CA SER A 25 6.43 10.03 13.75
C SER A 25 5.84 8.71 14.14
N GLU A 26 4.89 8.30 13.32
CA GLU A 26 4.56 6.93 12.96
C GLU A 26 5.84 6.08 13.02
N GLU A 27 6.10 5.46 14.17
CA GLU A 27 6.95 4.30 14.30
C GLU A 27 6.01 3.10 14.39
N GLU A 28 5.86 2.38 13.28
CA GLU A 28 6.12 0.94 13.34
C GLU A 28 6.68 0.52 11.98
N GLU A 29 7.99 0.67 11.86
CA GLU A 29 8.82 -0.19 11.04
C GLU A 29 8.69 -1.61 11.61
N GLY A 30 7.92 -2.45 10.92
CA GLY A 30 7.53 -3.76 11.42
C GLY A 30 6.94 -4.64 10.33
N GLY A 31 7.58 -4.73 9.18
CA GLY A 31 7.17 -5.61 8.09
C GLY A 31 8.40 -6.25 7.47
N ALA A 32 8.71 -7.47 7.89
CA ALA A 32 9.81 -8.26 7.40
C ALA A 32 9.95 -8.14 5.88
N VAL A 33 11.12 -7.68 5.42
CA VAL A 33 11.57 -7.93 4.05
C VAL A 33 11.76 -9.44 3.93
N VAL A 34 10.68 -10.15 3.63
CA VAL A 34 10.77 -11.49 3.06
C VAL A 34 11.64 -11.34 1.83
N ALA A 35 12.79 -12.01 1.81
CA ALA A 35 13.67 -12.03 0.66
C ALA A 35 12.84 -12.43 -0.56
N GLY A 36 12.50 -11.43 -1.38
CA GLY A 36 11.69 -11.64 -2.57
C GLY A 36 12.49 -12.48 -3.56
N ASP A 37 11.82 -13.45 -4.17
CA ASP A 37 12.37 -14.17 -5.32
C ASP A 37 12.83 -13.14 -6.36
N PRO A 38 14.09 -13.19 -6.86
CA PRO A 38 14.56 -12.27 -7.88
C PRO A 38 13.78 -12.36 -9.21
N ASN A 39 12.93 -13.38 -9.38
CA ASN A 39 11.97 -13.51 -10.47
C ASN A 39 10.52 -13.20 -10.05
N ALA A 40 10.27 -12.81 -8.80
CA ALA A 40 8.98 -12.27 -8.40
C ALA A 40 8.80 -10.94 -9.12
N SER A 41 8.00 -10.99 -10.19
CA SER A 41 7.52 -9.78 -10.83
C SER A 41 6.96 -8.84 -9.76
N PRO A 42 7.19 -7.52 -9.87
CA PRO A 42 6.77 -6.55 -8.85
C PRO A 42 5.26 -6.50 -8.62
N TRP A 43 4.47 -7.17 -9.47
CA TRP A 43 3.03 -7.18 -9.42
C TRP A 43 2.48 -8.58 -9.13
N PRO A 44 1.41 -8.68 -8.33
CA PRO A 44 0.70 -9.93 -8.12
C PRO A 44 0.11 -10.47 -9.44
N CYS A 45 -0.10 -11.78 -9.47
CA CYS A 45 -0.90 -12.46 -10.49
C CYS A 45 -2.40 -12.18 -10.28
N CYS A 46 -3.24 -12.51 -11.25
CA CYS A 46 -4.70 -12.39 -11.17
C CYS A 46 -5.42 -13.52 -11.93
N ASP A 47 -6.33 -14.23 -11.26
CA ASP A 47 -7.17 -15.27 -11.86
C ASP A 47 -8.51 -14.71 -12.36
N GLN A 48 -9.13 -13.82 -11.60
CA GLN A 48 -10.42 -13.19 -11.91
C GLN A 48 -10.25 -11.73 -12.32
N CYS A 49 -10.23 -11.49 -13.62
CA CYS A 49 -10.16 -10.15 -14.18
C CYS A 49 -11.52 -9.47 -14.27
N ASP A 50 -11.56 -8.19 -13.87
CA ASP A 50 -12.73 -7.34 -14.00
C ASP A 50 -12.66 -6.51 -15.30
N PHE A 51 -12.79 -5.19 -15.16
CA PHE A 51 -12.66 -4.21 -16.19
C PHE A 51 -11.19 -3.89 -16.48
N CYS A 52 -10.86 -3.88 -17.76
CA CYS A 52 -9.63 -3.33 -18.29
C CYS A 52 -9.93 -2.09 -19.16
N PHE A 53 -9.18 -1.02 -18.93
CA PHE A 53 -9.18 0.12 -19.83
C PHE A 53 -8.61 -0.30 -21.19
N ARG A 54 -9.18 0.23 -22.28
CA ARG A 54 -8.73 0.01 -23.67
C ARG A 54 -7.47 0.83 -24.01
N SER A 55 -6.49 0.86 -23.11
CA SER A 55 -5.17 1.46 -23.32
C SER A 55 -4.17 0.41 -23.82
N ASN A 56 -3.03 0.85 -24.34
CA ASN A 56 -1.91 -0.02 -24.70
C ASN A 56 -0.62 0.49 -23.99
N PRO A 57 -0.13 -0.19 -22.94
CA PRO A 57 -0.62 -1.44 -22.36
C PRO A 57 -1.97 -1.30 -21.60
N PRO A 58 -2.78 -2.37 -21.49
CA PRO A 58 -4.05 -2.32 -20.78
C PRO A 58 -3.85 -2.15 -19.28
N LYS A 59 -4.71 -1.35 -18.66
CA LYS A 59 -4.77 -1.21 -17.20
C LYS A 59 -6.01 -1.91 -16.69
N CYS A 60 -5.86 -2.88 -15.80
CA CYS A 60 -6.93 -3.78 -15.37
C CYS A 60 -7.13 -3.77 -13.86
N ARG A 61 -8.35 -4.06 -13.41
CA ARG A 61 -8.66 -4.40 -12.01
C ARG A 61 -8.77 -5.90 -11.84
N CYS A 62 -8.32 -6.40 -10.68
CA CYS A 62 -8.45 -7.80 -10.29
C CYS A 62 -9.56 -7.99 -9.25
N LEU A 63 -10.31 -9.08 -9.35
CA LEU A 63 -11.39 -9.46 -8.43
C LEU A 63 -10.97 -10.51 -7.43
N ASP A 64 -9.74 -11.02 -7.52
CA ASP A 64 -9.22 -12.02 -6.61
C ASP A 64 -9.34 -11.54 -5.17
N ILE A 65 -9.79 -12.47 -4.33
CA ILE A 65 -10.00 -12.25 -2.91
C ILE A 65 -8.90 -12.96 -2.14
N SER A 66 -8.34 -12.28 -1.16
CA SER A 66 -7.40 -12.84 -0.20
C SER A 66 -8.00 -12.82 1.21
N TYR A 67 -7.76 -13.87 1.98
CA TYR A 67 -8.10 -13.93 3.41
C TYR A 67 -6.97 -13.38 4.29
N GLN A 68 -5.76 -13.25 3.75
CA GLN A 68 -4.54 -12.86 4.49
C GLN A 68 -4.22 -11.36 4.37
N GLY A 69 -4.98 -10.60 3.57
CA GLY A 69 -4.65 -9.21 3.22
C GLY A 69 -4.25 -9.04 1.76
N CYS A 70 -4.02 -7.80 1.33
CA CYS A 70 -3.58 -7.51 -0.03
C CYS A 70 -2.06 -7.61 -0.18
N HIS A 71 -1.61 -7.75 -1.43
CA HIS A 71 -0.19 -7.65 -1.76
C HIS A 71 0.39 -6.28 -1.31
N PRO A 72 1.63 -6.20 -0.81
CA PRO A 72 2.23 -4.95 -0.30
C PRO A 72 2.27 -3.80 -1.31
N THR A 73 2.29 -4.10 -2.61
CA THR A 73 2.28 -3.08 -3.67
C THR A 73 0.89 -2.55 -4.00
N CYS A 74 -0.18 -3.14 -3.46
CA CYS A 74 -1.54 -2.65 -3.60
C CYS A 74 -1.77 -1.41 -2.72
N ARG A 75 -2.07 -0.28 -3.34
CA ARG A 75 -2.31 1.00 -2.66
C ARG A 75 -3.71 1.09 -2.09
N ASN A 76 -4.70 0.56 -2.80
CA ASN A 76 -6.10 0.58 -2.36
C ASN A 76 -6.56 -0.83 -1.97
N CYS A 77 -6.16 -1.28 -0.79
CA CYS A 77 -6.63 -2.55 -0.22
C CYS A 77 -7.99 -2.37 0.45
N VAL A 78 -9.02 -3.01 -0.10
CA VAL A 78 -10.39 -2.94 0.42
C VAL A 78 -10.71 -4.19 1.23
N LYS A 79 -11.19 -3.98 2.46
CA LYS A 79 -11.64 -5.03 3.38
C LYS A 79 -13.17 -5.17 3.29
N TYR A 80 -13.65 -6.37 3.01
CA TYR A 80 -15.06 -6.73 2.97
C TYR A 80 -15.39 -7.71 4.10
N ARG A 81 -16.66 -7.73 4.51
CA ARG A 81 -17.19 -8.80 5.36
C ARG A 81 -17.70 -9.91 4.46
N ALA A 82 -17.23 -11.14 4.67
CA ALA A 82 -17.74 -12.28 3.95
C ALA A 82 -19.23 -12.49 4.28
N VAL A 83 -20.07 -12.57 3.25
CA VAL A 83 -21.50 -12.89 3.43
C VAL A 83 -21.60 -14.38 3.75
N GLY A 84 -22.13 -14.72 4.92
CA GLY A 84 -22.35 -16.12 5.35
C GLY A 84 -21.33 -16.68 6.36
N ASN A 85 -20.15 -16.07 6.49
CA ASN A 85 -19.17 -16.36 7.55
C ASN A 85 -18.73 -15.03 8.17
N ALA A 86 -19.51 -14.54 9.13
CA ALA A 86 -19.38 -13.19 9.68
C ALA A 86 -18.06 -12.91 10.42
N HIS A 87 -17.22 -13.92 10.64
CA HIS A 87 -16.04 -13.79 11.50
C HIS A 87 -14.76 -13.42 10.76
N GLU A 88 -14.61 -13.75 9.47
CA GLU A 88 -13.33 -13.57 8.80
C GLU A 88 -13.43 -12.54 7.66
N PRO A 89 -12.67 -11.43 7.76
CA PRO A 89 -12.68 -10.44 6.71
C PRO A 89 -11.98 -10.97 5.46
N VAL A 90 -12.41 -10.46 4.32
CA VAL A 90 -11.77 -10.73 3.04
C VAL A 90 -11.25 -9.44 2.43
N TYR A 91 -10.18 -9.54 1.65
CA TYR A 91 -9.44 -8.40 1.14
C TYR A 91 -9.37 -8.48 -0.39
N ARG A 92 -9.47 -7.32 -1.04
CA ARG A 92 -9.31 -7.19 -2.49
C ARG A 92 -8.51 -5.95 -2.81
N CYS A 93 -7.64 -6.05 -3.80
CA CYS A 93 -6.98 -4.88 -4.33
C CYS A 93 -7.91 -4.14 -5.31
N ALA A 94 -8.20 -2.86 -5.04
CA ALA A 94 -9.01 -2.01 -5.91
C ALA A 94 -8.18 -1.19 -6.92
N ASP A 95 -6.86 -1.36 -6.93
CA ASP A 95 -5.98 -0.68 -7.87
C ASP A 95 -6.26 -1.11 -9.31
N THR A 96 -6.08 -0.16 -10.22
CA THR A 96 -5.98 -0.47 -11.65
C THR A 96 -4.49 -0.60 -12.00
N ILE A 97 -4.05 -1.82 -12.32
CA ILE A 97 -2.64 -2.15 -12.55
C ILE A 97 -2.44 -2.48 -14.03
N THR A 98 -1.36 -1.98 -14.61
CA THR A 98 -0.96 -2.29 -15.98
C THR A 98 -0.67 -3.79 -16.12
N ASN A 99 -1.23 -4.44 -17.14
CA ASN A 99 -1.01 -5.86 -17.45
C ASN A 99 -1.35 -6.83 -16.31
N TYR A 100 -2.21 -6.43 -15.37
CA TYR A 100 -2.54 -7.26 -14.20
C TYR A 100 -3.08 -8.65 -14.59
N CYS A 101 -3.80 -8.71 -15.71
CA CYS A 101 -4.48 -9.89 -16.20
C CYS A 101 -3.65 -10.79 -17.12
N GLU A 102 -2.40 -10.41 -17.41
CA GLU A 102 -1.54 -11.21 -18.30
C GLU A 102 -0.98 -12.46 -17.59
N ARG A 103 -0.90 -12.45 -16.26
CA ARG A 103 -0.39 -13.57 -15.45
C ARG A 103 -1.44 -14.07 -14.47
N ARG A 104 -1.76 -15.37 -14.58
CA ARG A 104 -2.64 -16.08 -13.65
C ARG A 104 -1.89 -16.56 -12.42
N CYS A 105 -2.59 -16.64 -11.29
CA CYS A 105 -2.07 -17.19 -10.04
C CYS A 105 -2.14 -18.72 -10.06
N THR A 106 -3.24 -19.25 -10.57
CA THR A 106 -3.45 -20.69 -10.68
C THR A 106 -2.84 -21.20 -11.99
N PRO A 107 -1.93 -22.20 -11.94
CA PRO A 107 -1.43 -22.81 -13.16
C PRO A 107 -2.57 -23.47 -13.95
N PRO A 108 -2.51 -23.49 -15.29
CA PRO A 108 -3.50 -24.20 -16.10
C PRO A 108 -3.55 -25.67 -15.69
N ALA A 109 -4.75 -26.22 -15.55
CA ALA A 109 -4.92 -27.64 -15.25
C ALA A 109 -4.17 -28.47 -16.30
N ALA A 110 -3.33 -29.41 -15.86
CA ALA A 110 -2.65 -30.32 -16.77
C ALA A 110 -3.71 -31.08 -17.58
N ALA A 111 -3.61 -31.02 -18.90
CA ALA A 111 -4.47 -31.82 -19.78
C ALA A 111 -4.20 -33.30 -19.48
N ALA A 112 -5.24 -34.00 -19.04
CA ALA A 112 -5.23 -35.43 -18.77
C ALA A 112 -5.34 -36.26 -20.05
#